data_AF-A0A1G9X3J2-F1
#
_entry.id   AF-A0A1G9X3J2-F1
#
_cell.length_a   1.000
_cell.length_b   1.000
_cell.length_c   1.000
_cell.angle_alpha   90.00
_cell.angle_beta   90.00
_cell.angle_gamma   90.00
#
_symmetry.space_group_name_H-M   'P 1'
#
loop_
_entity.id
_entity.type
_entity.pdbx_description
1 polymer ?
#
loop_
_entity_poly.entity_id
_entity_poly.type
_entity_poly.pdbx_seq_one_letter_code
_entity_poly.pdbx_strand_id
1 'polypeptide(L)'
;MANLALGKLPFEKDVWTTPDVATNGDVTNYNSNSGFAHASWPCKYTIDLGSSLQVRVVRFLLWDNLGQGKSTVHSRKYKFTLSISNDGEHYQQVYSNKDDLGGNGWYVFTFLNDTYTRFVQLEGHYNSANEMFHIVEFEIHDEEPRPILGTNKHTFDIVTGIPGEERIKEMLDTAISEKSDVFKGLDEKLKQIDSTLRQSTELINQIDIIRRSIDFQRESVNNKHRGYWWLGGSLGGLIGFFVLLVWFIYYDDHAISIITEASKHKEFIQFTGYLLASYFIGKGLLISILVFAITWCLKNFRAERHNYVVNKHKAMSLTVAISILTGEEYGNTSRGHVFIDAMKIVFAHQPTAFSSEDVVSPSIVNAITSKEI
;
A
#
# COMPACT_ATOMS: atom_id res chain seq x y z
N MET A 1 3.30 28.50 -41.10
CA MET A 1 4.23 28.52 -39.96
C MET A 1 5.59 28.75 -40.56
N ALA A 2 6.09 29.99 -40.50
CA ALA A 2 7.36 30.31 -41.11
C ALA A 2 8.42 30.42 -40.01
N ASN A 3 9.42 29.53 -40.01
CA ASN A 3 10.68 29.81 -39.33
C ASN A 3 11.38 30.92 -40.12
N LEU A 4 11.21 32.16 -39.67
CA LEU A 4 11.77 33.37 -40.26
C LEU A 4 13.31 33.41 -40.20
N ALA A 5 13.92 32.59 -39.33
CA ALA A 5 15.38 32.47 -39.21
C ALA A 5 15.99 31.46 -40.21
N LEU A 6 15.18 30.58 -40.81
CA LEU A 6 15.67 29.45 -41.62
C LEU A 6 16.57 29.92 -42.76
N GLY A 7 17.80 29.39 -42.82
CA GLY A 7 18.81 29.68 -43.83
C GLY A 7 19.47 31.06 -43.72
N LYS A 8 19.17 31.86 -42.69
CA LYS A 8 19.81 33.16 -42.46
C LYS A 8 21.12 33.00 -41.70
N LEU A 9 22.12 33.79 -42.08
CA LEU A 9 23.38 33.91 -41.35
C LEU A 9 23.27 35.04 -40.30
N PRO A 10 23.97 34.91 -39.16
CA PRO A 10 24.04 35.99 -38.19
C PRO A 10 24.90 37.15 -38.72
N PHE A 11 24.69 38.35 -38.20
CA PHE A 11 25.58 39.47 -38.52
C PHE A 11 27.03 39.19 -38.16
N GLU A 12 27.26 38.50 -37.05
CA GLU A 12 28.59 38.14 -36.55
C GLU A 12 29.16 36.88 -37.23
N LYS A 13 28.68 36.47 -38.41
CA LYS A 13 29.05 35.21 -39.09
C LYS A 13 30.56 34.95 -39.17
N ASP A 14 31.38 35.99 -39.32
CA ASP A 14 32.84 35.85 -39.46
C ASP A 14 33.54 35.51 -38.13
N VAL A 15 32.83 35.65 -37.00
CA VAL A 15 33.29 35.26 -35.65
C VAL A 15 32.93 33.81 -35.32
N TRP A 16 31.91 33.26 -35.97
CA TRP A 16 31.38 31.93 -35.69
C TRP A 16 31.98 30.87 -36.62
N THR A 17 32.24 29.69 -36.06
CA THR A 17 32.51 28.49 -36.84
C THR A 17 31.18 27.85 -37.21
N THR A 18 31.01 27.53 -38.51
CA THR A 18 29.78 26.94 -39.09
C THR A 18 28.48 27.62 -38.64
N PRO A 19 28.35 28.96 -38.79
CA PRO A 19 27.18 29.71 -38.31
C PRO A 19 25.86 29.27 -38.96
N ASP A 20 25.90 28.85 -40.23
CA ASP A 20 24.74 28.37 -40.99
C ASP A 20 24.04 27.16 -40.36
N VAL A 21 24.76 26.35 -39.57
CA VAL A 21 24.20 25.16 -38.93
C VAL A 21 23.15 25.52 -37.88
N ALA A 22 23.27 26.68 -37.23
CA ALA A 22 22.30 27.10 -36.22
C ALA A 22 20.96 27.60 -36.81
N THR A 23 20.80 27.64 -38.12
CA THR A 23 19.54 28.05 -38.76
C THR A 23 19.14 27.11 -39.91
N ASN A 24 19.63 25.87 -39.91
CA ASN A 24 19.41 24.93 -41.00
C ASN A 24 18.18 24.01 -40.78
N GLY A 25 17.56 24.07 -39.59
CA GLY A 25 16.40 23.25 -39.24
C GLY A 25 16.75 21.83 -38.77
N ASP A 26 18.03 21.49 -38.62
CA ASP A 26 18.47 20.18 -38.15
C ASP A 26 18.72 20.16 -36.64
N VAL A 27 17.67 19.76 -35.93
CA VAL A 27 17.66 19.65 -34.47
C VAL A 27 18.08 18.28 -33.96
N THR A 28 18.54 17.38 -34.84
CA THR A 28 18.76 15.97 -34.51
C THR A 28 20.18 15.48 -34.79
N ASN A 29 20.84 15.96 -35.84
CA ASN A 29 22.13 15.43 -36.26
C ASN A 29 23.30 16.24 -35.69
N TYR A 30 23.42 16.28 -34.37
CA TYR A 30 24.56 16.86 -33.67
C TYR A 30 25.18 15.88 -32.68
N ASN A 31 26.49 16.01 -32.46
CA ASN A 31 27.27 15.16 -31.56
C ASN A 31 28.28 15.99 -30.77
N SER A 32 29.35 15.42 -30.25
CA SER A 32 30.36 16.16 -29.48
C SER A 32 31.26 17.08 -30.33
N ASN A 33 31.30 16.88 -31.64
CA ASN A 33 32.29 17.47 -32.55
C ASN A 33 31.65 18.28 -33.68
N SER A 34 30.39 18.04 -34.03
CA SER A 34 29.72 18.67 -35.17
C SER A 34 28.21 18.82 -34.95
N GLY A 35 27.56 19.58 -35.84
CA GLY A 35 26.11 19.81 -35.83
C GLY A 35 25.69 20.98 -34.93
N PHE A 36 26.59 21.95 -34.72
CA PHE A 36 26.30 23.17 -33.98
C PHE A 36 27.21 24.30 -34.49
N ALA A 37 26.73 25.54 -34.40
CA ALA A 37 27.56 26.72 -34.53
C ALA A 37 28.30 26.98 -33.20
N HIS A 38 29.55 27.46 -33.26
CA HIS A 38 30.26 27.87 -32.05
C HIS A 38 31.17 29.10 -32.20
N ALA A 39 31.33 29.86 -31.12
CA ALA A 39 32.23 31.01 -31.00
C ALA A 39 32.71 31.16 -29.55
N SER A 40 33.85 31.82 -29.32
CA SER A 40 34.33 32.10 -27.96
C SER A 40 33.39 33.09 -27.24
N TRP A 41 32.98 32.80 -26.01
CA TRP A 41 32.20 33.75 -25.21
C TRP A 41 33.10 34.84 -24.60
N PRO A 42 32.63 36.10 -24.47
CA PRO A 42 31.31 36.59 -24.86
C PRO A 42 31.15 36.74 -26.38
N CYS A 43 30.00 36.31 -26.90
CA CYS A 43 29.69 36.34 -28.33
C CYS A 43 28.25 36.79 -28.60
N LYS A 44 27.96 37.22 -29.83
CA LYS A 44 26.61 37.60 -30.27
C LYS A 44 26.21 36.79 -31.49
N TYR A 45 24.94 36.41 -31.55
CA TYR A 45 24.33 35.76 -32.70
C TYR A 45 23.04 36.51 -33.05
N THR A 46 23.15 37.45 -33.98
CA THR A 46 22.05 38.35 -34.36
C THR A 46 21.45 37.98 -35.71
N ILE A 47 20.16 37.64 -35.75
CA ILE A 47 19.44 37.41 -37.00
C ILE A 47 18.71 38.70 -37.43
N ASP A 48 18.99 39.16 -38.66
CA ASP A 48 18.22 40.21 -39.34
C ASP A 48 17.08 39.59 -40.18
N LEU A 49 15.85 39.87 -39.79
CA LEU A 49 14.66 39.44 -40.52
C LEU A 49 14.48 40.19 -41.85
N GLY A 50 15.14 41.34 -42.03
CA GLY A 50 15.11 42.20 -43.22
C GLY A 50 14.15 43.37 -43.09
N SER A 51 13.06 43.18 -42.35
CA SER A 51 12.08 44.20 -41.97
C SER A 51 11.53 43.91 -40.58
N SER A 52 10.80 44.87 -39.98
CA SER A 52 10.06 44.60 -38.75
C SER A 52 8.92 43.63 -39.07
N LEU A 53 8.98 42.43 -38.51
CA LEU A 53 8.01 41.36 -38.70
C LEU A 53 7.39 40.97 -37.36
N GLN A 54 6.18 40.44 -37.41
CA GLN A 54 5.54 39.87 -36.23
C GLN A 54 6.30 38.61 -35.81
N VAL A 55 6.61 38.52 -34.52
CA VAL A 55 7.26 37.37 -33.90
C VAL A 55 6.38 36.88 -32.76
N ARG A 56 5.98 35.60 -32.82
CA ARG A 56 5.18 34.92 -31.79
C ARG A 56 6.04 34.01 -30.92
N VAL A 57 7.02 33.32 -31.49
CA VAL A 57 7.89 32.40 -30.75
C VAL A 57 9.33 32.60 -31.18
N VAL A 58 10.23 32.78 -30.22
CA VAL A 58 11.67 32.61 -30.43
C VAL A 58 12.09 31.37 -29.67
N ARG A 59 12.77 30.44 -30.33
CA ARG A 59 13.31 29.26 -29.65
C ARG A 59 14.68 28.88 -30.16
N PHE A 60 15.51 28.36 -29.29
CA PHE A 60 16.83 27.86 -29.68
C PHE A 60 17.23 26.66 -28.84
N LEU A 61 18.07 25.82 -29.42
CA LEU A 61 18.66 24.65 -28.80
C LEU A 61 20.13 24.93 -28.51
N LEU A 62 20.46 25.02 -27.22
CA LEU A 62 21.85 25.01 -26.77
C LEU A 62 22.31 23.56 -26.63
N TRP A 63 23.56 23.27 -26.99
CA TRP A 63 24.08 21.91 -27.02
C TRP A 63 23.87 21.17 -25.68
N ASP A 64 23.19 20.03 -25.72
CA ASP A 64 22.81 19.25 -24.55
C ASP A 64 23.17 17.75 -24.64
N ASN A 65 23.83 17.35 -25.73
CA ASN A 65 24.20 15.96 -26.04
C ASN A 65 23.03 14.99 -26.29
N LEU A 66 21.81 15.47 -26.60
CA LEU A 66 20.68 14.62 -26.96
C LEU A 66 20.58 14.31 -28.46
N GLY A 67 21.44 14.89 -29.29
CA GLY A 67 21.51 14.59 -30.72
C GLY A 67 21.78 13.12 -31.01
N GLN A 68 21.38 12.68 -32.21
CA GLN A 68 21.49 11.29 -32.69
C GLN A 68 20.77 10.27 -31.81
N GLY A 69 19.67 10.68 -31.15
CA GLY A 69 18.84 9.79 -30.34
C GLY A 69 19.45 9.43 -28.97
N LYS A 70 20.48 10.16 -28.52
CA LYS A 70 21.04 9.98 -27.19
C LYS A 70 20.03 10.40 -26.12
N SER A 71 20.04 9.70 -24.99
CA SER A 71 19.11 9.95 -23.87
C SER A 71 19.77 10.63 -22.66
N THR A 72 21.09 10.83 -22.69
CA THR A 72 21.85 11.38 -21.56
C THR A 72 22.21 12.85 -21.81
N VAL A 73 21.54 13.74 -21.06
CA VAL A 73 21.81 15.18 -21.05
C VAL A 73 23.20 15.45 -20.47
N HIS A 74 23.98 16.29 -21.11
CA HIS A 74 25.26 16.73 -20.58
C HIS A 74 25.08 17.75 -19.44
N SER A 75 25.96 17.75 -18.45
CA SER A 75 25.91 18.69 -17.30
C SER A 75 26.32 20.13 -17.61
N ARG A 76 26.60 20.46 -18.88
CA ARG A 76 27.15 21.76 -19.27
C ARG A 76 26.08 22.85 -19.14
N LYS A 77 26.48 24.03 -18.67
CA LYS A 77 25.58 25.15 -18.42
C LYS A 77 26.02 26.35 -19.23
N TYR A 78 25.07 26.95 -19.94
CA TYR A 78 25.24 28.18 -20.69
C TYR A 78 24.50 29.33 -20.01
N LYS A 79 25.08 30.52 -20.10
CA LYS A 79 24.39 31.77 -19.75
C LYS A 79 24.32 32.67 -20.97
N PHE A 80 23.18 33.31 -21.17
CA PHE A 80 22.88 34.13 -22.31
C PHE A 80 21.91 35.26 -21.97
N THR A 81 21.80 36.21 -22.89
CA THR A 81 20.76 37.24 -22.90
C THR A 81 20.08 37.19 -24.26
N LEU A 82 18.76 37.10 -24.26
CA LEU A 82 17.94 37.24 -25.46
C LEU A 82 17.41 38.67 -25.50
N SER A 83 17.56 39.31 -26.65
CA SER A 83 17.12 40.68 -26.88
C SER A 83 16.52 40.85 -28.28
N ILE A 84 15.66 41.85 -28.44
CA ILE A 84 15.03 42.22 -29.71
C ILE A 84 15.30 43.70 -30.04
N SER A 85 15.33 44.06 -31.32
CA SER A 85 15.52 45.44 -31.78
C SER A 85 14.82 45.71 -33.13
N ASN A 86 14.53 46.98 -33.41
CA ASN A 86 14.03 47.42 -34.72
C ASN A 86 15.05 48.24 -35.53
N ASP A 87 16.02 48.86 -34.85
CA ASP A 87 17.05 49.71 -35.46
C ASP A 87 18.42 49.01 -35.56
N GLY A 88 18.64 47.93 -34.80
CA GLY A 88 19.90 47.22 -34.74
C GLY A 88 20.95 47.90 -33.85
N GLU A 89 20.60 49.00 -33.19
CA GLU A 89 21.47 49.78 -32.30
C GLU A 89 21.00 49.67 -30.85
N HIS A 90 19.68 49.77 -30.61
CA HIS A 90 19.08 49.70 -29.28
C HIS A 90 18.35 48.37 -29.11
N TYR A 91 18.85 47.55 -28.20
CA TYR A 91 18.30 46.22 -27.91
C TYR A 91 17.49 46.23 -26.62
N GLN A 92 16.23 45.83 -26.72
CA GLN A 92 15.39 45.54 -25.56
C GLN A 92 15.67 44.10 -25.11
N GLN A 93 16.18 43.96 -23.89
CA GLN A 93 16.34 42.65 -23.26
C GLN A 93 14.96 42.03 -22.99
N VAL A 94 14.72 40.83 -23.52
CA VAL A 94 13.48 40.05 -23.25
C VAL A 94 13.70 39.04 -22.13
N TYR A 95 14.91 38.49 -22.04
CA TYR A 95 15.28 37.54 -21.00
C TYR A 95 16.78 37.52 -20.80
N SER A 96 17.23 37.32 -19.57
CA SER A 96 18.63 37.10 -19.25
C SER A 96 18.75 36.13 -18.10
N ASN A 97 19.67 35.18 -18.23
CA ASN A 97 20.00 34.24 -17.18
C ASN A 97 21.45 34.43 -16.70
N LYS A 98 22.03 35.62 -16.88
CA LYS A 98 23.38 35.93 -16.35
C LYS A 98 23.50 35.65 -14.86
N ASP A 99 22.45 35.91 -14.10
CA ASP A 99 22.43 35.82 -12.64
C ASP A 99 21.97 34.46 -12.10
N ASP A 100 21.63 33.49 -12.98
CA ASP A 100 21.19 32.16 -12.58
C ASP A 100 22.33 31.10 -12.64
N LEU A 101 21.98 29.83 -12.48
CA LEU A 101 22.92 28.69 -12.57
C LEU A 101 23.25 28.27 -14.02
N GLY A 102 22.59 28.85 -15.01
CA GLY A 102 22.64 28.49 -16.42
C GLY A 102 21.88 27.21 -16.75
N GLY A 103 21.85 26.87 -18.04
CA GLY A 103 21.25 25.63 -18.52
C GLY A 103 21.65 25.29 -19.95
N ASN A 104 21.08 24.21 -20.48
CA ASN A 104 21.25 23.76 -21.85
C ASN A 104 19.93 23.19 -22.36
N GLY A 105 19.92 22.70 -23.60
CA GLY A 105 18.71 22.19 -24.24
C GLY A 105 17.90 23.31 -24.88
N TRP A 106 16.61 23.04 -25.03
CA TRP A 106 15.68 23.96 -25.67
C TRP A 106 15.27 25.09 -24.75
N TYR A 107 15.33 26.31 -25.26
CA TYR A 107 14.70 27.49 -24.67
C TYR A 107 13.63 27.99 -25.61
N VAL A 108 12.40 28.15 -25.12
CA VAL A 108 11.23 28.54 -25.89
C VAL A 108 10.63 29.79 -25.25
N PHE A 109 10.63 30.89 -26.00
CA PHE A 109 10.10 32.19 -25.58
C PHE A 109 8.86 32.50 -26.40
N THR A 110 7.69 32.46 -25.74
CA THR A 110 6.40 32.78 -26.36
C THR A 110 6.07 34.23 -26.07
N PHE A 111 5.91 35.05 -27.11
CA PHE A 111 5.49 36.44 -26.96
C PHE A 111 3.97 36.50 -26.82
N LEU A 112 3.53 36.91 -25.64
CA LEU A 112 2.10 37.01 -25.32
C LEU A 112 1.43 38.23 -25.94
N ASN A 113 2.19 39.25 -26.32
CA ASN A 113 1.71 40.44 -27.01
C ASN A 113 2.14 40.43 -28.48
N ASP A 114 1.42 41.18 -29.32
CA ASP A 114 1.83 41.42 -30.70
C ASP A 114 3.19 42.12 -30.72
N THR A 115 4.22 41.34 -31.00
CA THR A 115 5.61 41.77 -30.94
C THR A 115 6.13 41.90 -32.35
N TYR A 116 6.52 43.12 -32.72
CA TYR A 116 7.12 43.41 -34.03
C TYR A 116 8.59 43.78 -33.85
N THR A 117 9.47 43.00 -34.47
CA THR A 117 10.92 43.19 -34.38
C THR A 117 11.59 42.86 -35.70
N ARG A 118 12.73 43.49 -35.98
CA ARG A 118 13.58 43.18 -37.14
C ARG A 118 14.78 42.33 -36.74
N PHE A 119 15.35 42.57 -35.57
CA PHE A 119 16.56 41.92 -35.09
C PHE A 119 16.26 41.11 -33.84
N VAL A 120 16.64 39.84 -33.85
CA VAL A 120 16.63 38.99 -32.67
C VAL A 120 18.06 38.58 -32.37
N GLN A 121 18.54 38.92 -31.17
CA GLN A 121 19.93 38.74 -30.77
C GLN A 121 20.01 37.81 -29.56
N LEU A 122 20.82 36.76 -29.72
CA LEU A 122 21.27 35.91 -28.62
C LEU A 122 22.71 36.28 -28.26
N GLU A 123 22.92 36.86 -27.09
CA GLU A 123 24.27 37.10 -26.55
C GLU A 123 24.66 35.94 -25.64
N GLY A 124 25.73 35.22 -25.98
CA GLY A 124 26.30 34.17 -25.13
C GLY A 124 27.34 34.74 -24.17
N HIS A 125 27.17 34.50 -22.87
CA HIS A 125 27.99 35.09 -21.80
C HIS A 125 28.89 34.10 -21.08
N TYR A 126 28.54 32.82 -21.10
CA TYR A 126 29.27 31.81 -20.33
C TYR A 126 28.98 30.39 -20.83
N ASN A 127 29.97 29.52 -20.63
CA ASN A 127 29.84 28.07 -20.71
C ASN A 127 30.69 27.41 -19.61
N SER A 128 30.10 26.51 -18.83
CA SER A 128 30.75 25.86 -17.68
C SER A 128 31.85 24.85 -18.01
N ALA A 129 31.97 24.39 -19.25
CA ALA A 129 32.88 23.31 -19.62
C ALA A 129 34.05 23.75 -20.52
N ASN A 130 33.91 24.82 -21.29
CA ASN A 130 34.98 25.40 -22.10
C ASN A 130 34.65 26.83 -22.56
N GLU A 131 35.56 27.44 -23.31
CA GLU A 131 35.47 28.84 -23.78
C GLU A 131 34.49 29.04 -24.95
N MET A 132 33.89 27.98 -25.50
CA MET A 132 33.06 28.04 -26.71
C MET A 132 31.57 28.04 -26.36
N PHE A 133 30.78 28.99 -26.84
CA PHE A 133 29.32 28.96 -26.77
C PHE A 133 28.75 28.17 -27.96
N HIS A 134 27.81 27.25 -27.74
CA HIS A 134 27.31 26.35 -28.80
C HIS A 134 25.80 26.50 -29.01
N ILE A 135 25.41 26.74 -30.27
CA ILE A 135 24.02 26.82 -30.71
C ILE A 135 23.80 25.71 -31.73
N VAL A 136 22.86 24.80 -31.45
CA VAL A 136 22.48 23.73 -32.38
C VAL A 136 21.47 24.27 -33.39
N GLU A 137 20.46 25.00 -32.91
CA GLU A 137 19.41 25.57 -33.76
C GLU A 137 18.87 26.86 -33.12
N PHE A 138 18.50 27.84 -33.93
CA PHE A 138 17.90 29.12 -33.55
C PHE A 138 16.78 29.46 -34.52
N GLU A 139 15.57 29.47 -34.00
CA GLU A 139 14.34 29.62 -34.76
C GLU A 139 13.54 30.82 -34.28
N ILE A 140 12.94 31.53 -35.24
CA ILE A 140 12.09 32.70 -35.00
C ILE A 140 10.82 32.45 -35.79
N HIS A 141 9.66 32.42 -35.15
CA HIS A 141 8.39 32.10 -35.80
C HIS A 141 7.38 33.23 -35.65
N ASP A 142 6.63 33.46 -36.73
CA ASP A 142 5.45 34.31 -36.78
C ASP A 142 4.23 33.65 -36.10
N GLU A 143 4.26 32.33 -35.97
CA GLU A 143 3.24 31.56 -35.28
C GLU A 143 3.80 30.41 -34.44
N GLU A 144 2.93 29.62 -33.81
CA GLU A 144 3.36 28.54 -32.92
C GLU A 144 3.92 27.38 -33.73
N PRO A 145 5.20 27.03 -33.54
CA PRO A 145 5.85 26.00 -34.32
C PRO A 145 5.44 24.60 -33.86
N ARG A 146 5.79 23.60 -34.66
CA ARG A 146 5.61 22.19 -34.29
C ARG A 146 6.22 21.90 -32.91
N PRO A 147 5.53 21.12 -32.05
CA PRO A 147 6.04 20.76 -30.73
C PRO A 147 7.40 20.09 -30.79
N ILE A 148 8.29 20.45 -29.86
CA ILE A 148 9.58 19.79 -29.68
C ILE A 148 9.34 18.44 -29.00
N LEU A 149 9.89 17.36 -29.57
CA LEU A 149 9.71 15.98 -29.09
C LEU A 149 10.73 15.57 -28.00
N GLY A 150 11.23 16.52 -27.20
CA GLY A 150 12.29 16.32 -26.20
C GLY A 150 11.91 16.80 -24.80
N THR A 151 12.60 16.28 -23.79
CA THR A 151 12.33 16.57 -22.36
C THR A 151 13.18 17.70 -21.78
N ASN A 152 14.37 17.98 -22.34
CA ASN A 152 15.26 19.06 -21.87
C ASN A 152 14.85 20.40 -22.49
N LYS A 153 13.74 20.96 -21.99
CA LYS A 153 13.15 22.21 -22.48
C LYS A 153 12.81 23.16 -21.35
N HIS A 154 12.97 24.45 -21.62
CA HIS A 154 12.64 25.57 -20.75
C HIS A 154 11.67 26.48 -21.51
N THR A 155 10.50 26.76 -20.94
CA THR A 155 9.46 27.58 -21.57
C THR A 155 9.26 28.86 -20.78
N PHE A 156 9.16 29.98 -21.50
CA PHE A 156 8.99 31.31 -20.93
C PHE A 156 7.91 32.06 -21.69
N ASP A 157 6.96 32.62 -20.95
CA ASP A 157 5.96 33.53 -21.50
C ASP A 157 6.43 34.97 -21.32
N ILE A 158 6.63 35.67 -22.44
CA ILE A 158 7.21 37.00 -22.51
C ILE A 158 6.11 38.01 -22.79
N VAL A 159 5.98 38.98 -21.88
CA VAL A 159 5.09 40.13 -22.05
C VAL A 159 5.91 41.34 -22.45
N THR A 160 5.77 41.79 -23.70
CA THR A 160 6.40 43.02 -24.20
C THR A 160 5.38 44.15 -24.23
N GLY A 161 5.52 45.16 -23.36
CA GLY A 161 4.54 46.24 -23.24
C GLY A 161 3.26 45.84 -22.50
N ILE A 162 2.21 46.67 -22.58
CA ILE A 162 0.92 46.42 -21.91
C ILE A 162 0.03 45.57 -22.85
N PRO A 163 -0.43 44.37 -22.45
CA PRO A 163 -1.38 43.58 -23.24
C PRO A 163 -2.71 44.33 -23.45
N GLY A 164 -3.33 44.17 -24.62
CA GLY A 164 -4.67 44.71 -24.87
C GLY A 164 -5.72 44.08 -23.96
N GLU A 165 -6.80 44.82 -23.66
CA GLU A 165 -7.84 44.42 -22.68
C GLU A 165 -8.49 43.05 -23.00
N GLU A 166 -8.66 42.73 -24.29
CA GLU A 166 -9.20 41.45 -24.75
C GLU A 166 -8.26 40.28 -24.43
N ARG A 167 -6.95 40.47 -24.62
CA ARG A 167 -5.91 39.48 -24.28
C ARG A 167 -5.84 39.25 -22.77
N ILE A 168 -6.01 40.31 -21.97
CA ILE A 168 -6.07 40.21 -20.51
C ILE A 168 -7.24 39.33 -20.08
N LYS A 169 -8.43 39.50 -20.70
CA LYS A 169 -9.59 38.66 -20.41
C LYS A 169 -9.34 37.20 -20.78
N GLU A 170 -8.79 36.93 -21.96
CA GLU A 170 -8.49 35.57 -22.41
C GLU A 170 -7.48 34.86 -21.48
N MET A 171 -6.41 35.55 -21.07
CA MET A 171 -5.45 35.05 -20.09
C MET A 171 -6.10 34.78 -18.74
N LEU A 172 -6.99 35.66 -18.29
CA LEU A 172 -7.70 35.52 -17.03
C LEU A 172 -8.67 34.33 -17.06
N ASP A 173 -9.43 34.17 -18.14
CA ASP A 173 -10.36 33.05 -18.33
C ASP A 173 -9.63 31.72 -18.40
N THR A 174 -8.48 31.67 -19.09
CA THR A 174 -7.61 30.49 -19.14
C THR A 174 -7.10 30.12 -17.75
N ALA A 175 -6.57 31.09 -16.99
CA ALA A 175 -6.08 30.87 -15.64
C ALA A 175 -7.20 30.42 -14.67
N ILE A 176 -8.41 30.94 -14.83
CA ILE A 176 -9.59 30.53 -14.05
C ILE A 176 -9.98 29.09 -14.40
N SER A 177 -9.99 28.72 -15.69
CA SER A 177 -10.31 27.38 -16.16
C SER A 177 -9.31 26.34 -15.64
N GLU A 178 -8.01 26.58 -15.80
CA GLU A 178 -6.97 25.67 -15.33
C GLU A 178 -7.09 25.42 -13.81
N LYS A 179 -7.31 26.49 -13.04
CA LYS A 179 -7.48 26.38 -11.59
C LYS A 179 -8.73 25.57 -11.22
N SER A 180 -9.83 25.74 -11.95
CA SER A 180 -11.06 24.96 -11.77
C SER A 180 -10.84 23.47 -12.03
N ASP A 181 -10.15 23.12 -13.12
CA ASP A 181 -9.86 21.74 -13.46
C ASP A 181 -8.93 21.06 -12.44
N VAL A 182 -7.94 21.80 -11.92
CA VAL A 182 -7.10 21.33 -10.80
C VAL A 182 -7.94 21.01 -9.57
N PHE A 183 -8.87 21.89 -9.19
CA PHE A 183 -9.75 21.64 -8.03
C PHE A 183 -10.65 20.43 -8.24
N LYS A 184 -11.20 20.26 -9.45
CA LYS A 184 -12.02 19.09 -9.79
C LYS A 184 -11.23 17.78 -9.70
N GLY A 185 -9.99 17.77 -10.22
CA GLY A 185 -9.09 16.62 -10.09
C GLY A 185 -8.70 16.30 -8.65
N LEU A 186 -8.60 17.33 -7.78
CA LEU A 186 -8.34 17.13 -6.35
C LEU A 186 -9.54 16.50 -5.63
N ASP A 187 -10.77 16.92 -5.94
CA ASP A 187 -12.00 16.33 -5.38
C ASP A 187 -12.18 14.87 -5.79
N GLU A 188 -11.87 14.53 -7.04
CA GLU A 188 -11.88 13.15 -7.54
C GLU A 188 -10.86 12.27 -6.79
N LYS A 189 -9.64 12.78 -6.55
CA LYS A 189 -8.62 12.08 -5.75
C LYS A 189 -9.04 11.91 -4.29
N LEU A 190 -9.67 12.92 -3.68
CA LEU A 190 -10.19 12.81 -2.31
C LEU A 190 -11.29 11.75 -2.19
N LYS A 191 -12.21 11.69 -3.15
CA LYS A 191 -13.22 10.63 -3.23
C LYS A 191 -12.58 9.24 -3.37
N GLN A 192 -11.54 9.12 -4.18
CA GLN A 192 -10.80 7.87 -4.33
C GLN A 192 -10.11 7.44 -3.02
N ILE A 193 -9.50 8.38 -2.29
CA ILE A 193 -8.89 8.13 -0.98
C ILE A 193 -9.94 7.69 0.06
N ASP A 194 -11.09 8.36 0.14
CA ASP A 194 -12.18 7.98 1.07
C ASP A 194 -12.68 6.56 0.78
N SER A 195 -12.89 6.23 -0.50
CA SER A 195 -13.32 4.89 -0.90
C SER A 195 -12.31 3.80 -0.53
N THR A 196 -11.01 4.09 -0.65
CA THR A 196 -9.92 3.18 -0.30
C THR A 196 -9.86 2.96 1.22
N LEU A 197 -10.02 4.03 2.01
CA LEU A 197 -10.07 3.95 3.47
C LEU A 197 -11.26 3.13 3.97
N ARG A 198 -12.44 3.28 3.35
CA ARG A 198 -13.63 2.46 3.68
C ARG A 198 -13.39 0.98 3.39
N GLN A 199 -12.84 0.65 2.22
CA GLN A 199 -12.50 -0.74 1.87
C GLN A 199 -11.48 -1.33 2.86
N SER A 200 -10.45 -0.56 3.23
CA SER A 200 -9.45 -0.99 4.21
C SER A 200 -10.07 -1.23 5.59
N THR A 201 -11.01 -0.41 6.03
CA THR A 201 -11.68 -0.55 7.34
C THR A 201 -12.54 -1.81 7.39
N GLU A 202 -13.27 -2.10 6.30
CA GLU A 202 -14.10 -3.30 6.18
C GLU A 202 -13.24 -4.58 6.20
N LEU A 203 -12.12 -4.60 5.47
CA LEU A 203 -11.17 -5.72 5.50
C LEU A 203 -10.60 -5.98 6.91
N ILE A 204 -10.29 -4.91 7.66
CA ILE A 204 -9.79 -5.02 9.04
C ILE A 204 -10.83 -5.68 9.97
N ASN A 205 -12.09 -5.26 9.88
CA ASN A 205 -13.17 -5.87 10.67
C ASN A 205 -13.36 -7.35 10.34
N GLN A 206 -13.28 -7.72 9.06
CA GLN A 206 -13.35 -9.13 8.64
C GLN A 206 -12.17 -9.95 9.17
N ILE A 207 -10.96 -9.38 9.20
CA ILE A 207 -9.77 -10.03 9.77
C ILE A 207 -9.93 -10.34 11.27
N ASP A 208 -10.50 -9.42 12.07
CA ASP A 208 -10.72 -9.69 13.50
C ASP A 208 -11.70 -10.86 13.72
N ILE A 209 -12.77 -10.91 12.94
CA ILE A 209 -13.76 -12.00 13.01
C ILE A 209 -13.13 -13.35 12.59
N ILE A 210 -12.31 -13.36 11.52
CA ILE A 210 -11.57 -14.56 11.08
C ILE A 210 -10.62 -15.04 12.19
N ARG A 211 -9.88 -14.10 12.81
CA ARG A 211 -8.95 -14.43 13.90
C ARG A 211 -9.65 -15.10 15.07
N ARG A 212 -10.80 -14.55 15.51
CA ARG A 212 -11.62 -15.16 16.58
C ARG A 212 -12.12 -16.55 16.20
N SER A 213 -12.53 -16.76 14.95
CA SER A 213 -12.94 -18.09 14.47
C SER A 213 -11.78 -19.10 14.58
N ILE A 214 -10.56 -18.69 14.18
CA ILE A 214 -9.36 -19.51 14.30
C ILE A 214 -9.03 -19.82 15.77
N ASP A 215 -9.14 -18.84 16.67
CA ASP A 215 -8.87 -19.04 18.10
C ASP A 215 -9.85 -20.03 18.73
N PHE A 216 -11.16 -19.90 18.45
CA PHE A 216 -12.15 -20.89 18.89
C PHE A 216 -11.86 -22.28 18.31
N GLN A 217 -11.47 -22.36 17.04
CA GLN A 217 -11.12 -23.63 16.41
C GLN A 217 -9.91 -24.27 17.09
N ARG A 218 -8.85 -23.50 17.37
CA ARG A 218 -7.66 -23.96 18.08
C ARG A 218 -8.00 -24.44 19.49
N GLU A 219 -8.79 -23.67 20.22
CA GLU A 219 -9.20 -24.03 21.56
C GLU A 219 -10.08 -25.28 21.56
N SER A 220 -10.92 -25.47 20.54
CA SER A 220 -11.68 -26.71 20.38
C SER A 220 -10.76 -27.93 20.25
N VAL A 221 -9.71 -27.86 19.43
CA VAL A 221 -8.74 -28.97 19.25
C VAL A 221 -8.00 -29.26 20.55
N ASN A 222 -7.61 -28.22 21.28
CA ASN A 222 -6.97 -28.36 22.59
C ASN A 222 -7.89 -29.04 23.60
N ASN A 223 -9.15 -28.61 23.70
CA ASN A 223 -10.14 -29.23 24.60
C ASN A 223 -10.44 -30.69 24.20
N LYS A 224 -10.46 -31.00 22.89
CA LYS A 224 -10.54 -32.39 22.42
C LYS A 224 -9.36 -33.23 22.90
N HIS A 225 -8.13 -32.71 22.79
CA HIS A 225 -6.93 -33.40 23.23
C HIS A 225 -6.89 -33.60 24.75
N ARG A 226 -7.19 -32.55 25.54
CA ARG A 226 -7.32 -32.63 27.01
C ARG A 226 -8.40 -33.62 27.43
N GLY A 227 -9.51 -33.66 26.70
CA GLY A 227 -10.55 -34.66 26.90
C GLY A 227 -10.01 -36.09 26.80
N TYR A 228 -9.21 -36.42 25.78
CA TYR A 228 -8.62 -37.76 25.69
C TYR A 228 -7.65 -38.08 26.83
N TRP A 229 -6.91 -37.08 27.33
CA TRP A 229 -6.08 -37.25 28.53
C TRP A 229 -6.91 -37.60 29.77
N TRP A 230 -8.01 -36.88 30.01
CA TRP A 230 -8.93 -37.18 31.13
C TRP A 230 -9.61 -38.54 30.98
N LEU A 231 -9.98 -38.93 29.76
CA LEU A 231 -10.54 -40.26 29.48
C LEU A 231 -9.52 -41.35 29.78
N GLY A 232 -8.27 -41.18 29.32
CA GLY A 232 -7.16 -42.10 29.63
C GLY A 232 -6.91 -42.23 31.13
N GLY A 233 -6.93 -41.10 31.85
CA GLY A 233 -6.83 -41.08 33.31
C GLY A 233 -7.97 -41.85 34.00
N SER A 234 -9.21 -41.71 33.52
CA SER A 234 -10.36 -42.46 34.06
C SER A 234 -10.25 -43.97 33.80
N LEU A 235 -9.80 -44.38 32.61
CA LEU A 235 -9.62 -45.78 32.24
C LEU A 235 -8.47 -46.41 33.04
N GLY A 236 -7.35 -45.69 33.19
CA GLY A 236 -6.23 -46.10 34.04
C GLY A 236 -6.63 -46.22 35.50
N GLY A 237 -7.42 -45.26 36.01
CA GLY A 237 -8.01 -45.32 37.35
C GLY A 237 -8.90 -46.55 37.55
N LEU A 238 -9.77 -46.86 36.59
CA LEU A 238 -10.61 -48.07 36.63
C LEU A 238 -9.78 -49.36 36.62
N ILE A 239 -8.74 -49.45 35.79
CA ILE A 239 -7.84 -50.61 35.80
C ILE A 239 -7.14 -50.72 37.16
N GLY A 240 -6.63 -49.61 37.71
CA GLY A 240 -6.03 -49.56 39.04
C GLY A 240 -7.00 -50.00 40.15
N PHE A 241 -8.27 -49.60 40.07
CA PHE A 241 -9.32 -50.06 40.98
C PHE A 241 -9.45 -51.58 40.98
N PHE A 242 -9.57 -52.20 39.80
CA PHE A 242 -9.70 -53.65 39.67
C PHE A 242 -8.45 -54.38 40.14
N VAL A 243 -7.25 -53.88 39.81
CA VAL A 243 -5.99 -54.47 40.28
C VAL A 243 -5.89 -54.43 41.79
N LEU A 244 -6.22 -53.29 42.42
CA LEU A 244 -6.23 -53.16 43.89
C LEU A 244 -7.26 -54.09 44.53
N LEU A 245 -8.45 -54.21 43.93
CA LEU A 245 -9.49 -55.10 44.42
C LEU A 245 -9.06 -56.57 44.35
N VAL A 246 -8.45 -57.00 43.24
CA VAL A 246 -7.89 -58.36 43.10
C VAL A 246 -6.77 -58.59 44.11
N TRP A 247 -5.87 -57.61 44.28
CA TRP A 247 -4.78 -57.70 45.26
C TRP A 247 -5.32 -57.87 46.69
N PHE A 248 -6.31 -57.05 47.08
CA PHE A 248 -6.95 -57.15 48.39
C PHE A 248 -7.66 -58.48 48.64
N ILE A 249 -8.19 -59.14 47.61
CA ILE A 249 -8.92 -60.41 47.75
C ILE A 249 -7.97 -61.61 47.79
N TYR A 250 -6.94 -61.62 46.92
CA TYR A 250 -6.15 -62.83 46.67
C TYR A 250 -4.76 -62.83 47.28
N TYR A 251 -4.16 -61.67 47.55
CA TYR A 251 -2.75 -61.56 47.95
C TYR A 251 -2.55 -60.95 49.34
N ASP A 252 -3.57 -60.32 49.90
CA ASP A 252 -3.46 -59.61 51.18
C ASP A 252 -3.84 -60.51 52.37
N ASP A 253 -2.86 -61.28 52.84
CA ASP A 253 -2.99 -62.16 54.01
C ASP A 253 -2.91 -61.40 55.35
N HIS A 254 -2.80 -60.07 55.36
CA HIS A 254 -2.51 -59.30 56.58
C HIS A 254 -3.64 -59.45 57.62
N ALA A 255 -4.90 -59.51 57.18
CA ALA A 255 -6.03 -59.80 58.07
C ALA A 255 -5.92 -61.18 58.73
N ILE A 256 -5.48 -62.20 57.97
CA ILE A 256 -5.27 -63.57 58.48
C ILE A 256 -4.11 -63.58 59.48
N SER A 257 -3.03 -62.83 59.21
CA SER A 257 -1.90 -62.73 60.13
C SER A 257 -2.28 -62.08 61.47
N ILE A 258 -3.11 -61.02 61.44
CA ILE A 258 -3.62 -60.35 62.64
C ILE A 258 -4.49 -61.31 63.47
N ILE A 259 -5.37 -62.07 62.81
CA ILE A 259 -6.24 -63.07 63.48
C ILE A 259 -5.41 -64.22 64.07
N THR A 260 -4.41 -64.70 63.33
CA THR A 260 -3.55 -65.83 63.75
C THR A 260 -2.71 -65.48 64.97
N GLU A 261 -2.12 -64.29 65.01
CA GLU A 261 -1.31 -63.85 66.16
C GLU A 261 -2.17 -63.62 67.40
N ALA A 262 -3.37 -63.06 67.23
CA ALA A 262 -4.34 -62.87 68.31
C ALA A 262 -4.82 -64.17 68.95
N SER A 263 -4.91 -65.25 68.17
CA SER A 263 -5.36 -66.57 68.66
C SER A 263 -4.41 -67.19 69.70
N LYS A 264 -3.14 -66.76 69.73
CA LYS A 264 -2.12 -67.26 70.67
C LYS A 264 -2.26 -66.69 72.08
N HIS A 265 -2.90 -65.52 72.25
CA HIS A 265 -2.99 -64.82 73.53
C HIS A 265 -4.41 -64.30 73.79
N LYS A 266 -5.16 -64.97 74.69
CA LYS A 266 -6.57 -64.66 75.01
C LYS A 266 -6.82 -63.23 75.51
N GLU A 267 -5.81 -62.54 76.04
CA GLU A 267 -5.93 -61.17 76.55
C GLU A 267 -6.02 -60.10 75.44
N PHE A 268 -5.73 -60.43 74.18
CA PHE A 268 -5.64 -59.46 73.07
C PHE A 268 -6.90 -59.36 72.19
N ILE A 269 -8.02 -60.00 72.55
CA ILE A 269 -9.22 -60.07 71.69
C ILE A 269 -9.76 -58.68 71.34
N GLN A 270 -9.86 -57.76 72.32
CA GLN A 270 -10.33 -56.39 72.07
C GLN A 270 -9.36 -55.59 71.20
N PHE A 271 -8.05 -55.69 71.48
CA PHE A 271 -7.00 -55.02 70.71
C PHE A 271 -6.96 -55.48 69.24
N THR A 272 -7.20 -56.77 68.99
CA THR A 272 -7.28 -57.38 67.65
C THR A 272 -8.46 -56.83 66.86
N GLY A 273 -9.61 -56.63 67.51
CA GLY A 273 -10.78 -56.01 66.88
C GLY A 273 -10.50 -54.59 66.38
N TYR A 274 -9.78 -53.78 67.17
CA TYR A 274 -9.37 -52.44 66.76
C TYR A 274 -8.38 -52.45 65.57
N LEU A 275 -7.42 -53.37 65.55
CA LEU A 275 -6.46 -53.50 64.45
C LEU A 275 -7.14 -53.93 63.13
N LEU A 276 -8.08 -54.88 63.18
CA LEU A 276 -8.85 -55.28 62.00
C LEU A 276 -9.75 -54.14 61.51
N ALA A 277 -10.42 -53.43 62.43
CA ALA A 277 -11.27 -52.30 62.09
C ALA A 277 -10.45 -51.17 61.43
N SER A 278 -9.31 -50.79 62.00
CA SER A 278 -8.45 -49.74 61.43
C SER A 278 -7.89 -50.13 60.05
N TYR A 279 -7.55 -51.40 59.85
CA TYR A 279 -7.11 -51.95 58.57
C TYR A 279 -8.20 -51.88 57.48
N PHE A 280 -9.43 -52.33 57.78
CA PHE A 280 -10.53 -52.26 56.81
C PHE A 280 -10.96 -50.81 56.53
N ILE A 281 -10.96 -49.94 57.54
CA ILE A 281 -11.21 -48.50 57.37
C ILE A 281 -10.16 -47.88 56.44
N GLY A 282 -8.87 -48.20 56.63
CA GLY A 282 -7.79 -47.73 55.76
C GLY A 282 -7.99 -48.12 54.30
N LYS A 283 -8.36 -49.38 54.04
CA LYS A 283 -8.70 -49.84 52.68
C LYS A 283 -9.94 -49.17 52.10
N GLY A 284 -10.98 -48.99 52.90
CA GLY A 284 -12.20 -48.29 52.49
C GLY A 284 -11.91 -46.84 52.09
N LEU A 285 -11.04 -46.15 52.84
CA LEU A 285 -10.57 -44.81 52.50
C LEU A 285 -9.78 -44.79 51.19
N LEU A 286 -8.87 -45.73 50.97
CA LEU A 286 -8.11 -45.85 49.71
C LEU A 286 -9.02 -46.05 48.50
N ILE A 287 -10.02 -46.94 48.62
CA ILE A 287 -11.03 -47.17 47.57
C ILE A 287 -11.85 -45.90 47.32
N SER A 288 -12.30 -45.23 48.38
CA SER A 288 -13.09 -43.99 48.28
C SER A 288 -12.33 -42.87 47.56
N ILE A 289 -11.04 -42.67 47.90
CA ILE A 289 -10.17 -41.72 47.22
C ILE A 289 -10.04 -42.02 45.73
N LEU A 290 -9.92 -43.31 45.37
CA LEU A 290 -9.76 -43.72 43.99
C LEU A 290 -11.06 -43.58 43.18
N VAL A 291 -12.21 -43.91 43.76
CA VAL A 291 -13.54 -43.65 43.17
C VAL A 291 -13.75 -42.14 42.98
N PHE A 292 -13.35 -41.31 43.96
CA PHE A 292 -13.38 -39.86 43.83
C PHE A 292 -12.49 -39.37 42.69
N ALA A 293 -11.26 -39.89 42.55
CA ALA A 293 -10.36 -39.54 41.46
C ALA A 293 -10.94 -39.90 40.07
N ILE A 294 -11.55 -41.08 39.94
CA ILE A 294 -12.21 -41.51 38.69
C ILE A 294 -13.39 -40.60 38.35
N THR A 295 -14.27 -40.30 39.32
CA THR A 295 -15.43 -39.43 39.11
C THR A 295 -15.01 -38.01 38.76
N TRP A 296 -13.94 -37.49 39.38
CA TRP A 296 -13.33 -36.21 39.03
C TRP A 296 -12.80 -36.18 37.59
N CYS A 297 -12.07 -37.23 37.17
CA CYS A 297 -11.59 -37.35 35.79
C CYS A 297 -12.74 -37.40 34.78
N LEU A 298 -13.81 -38.15 35.06
CA LEU A 298 -15.00 -38.23 34.21
C LEU A 298 -15.75 -36.89 34.12
N LYS A 299 -15.81 -36.14 35.22
CA LYS A 299 -16.40 -34.79 35.25
C LYS A 299 -15.60 -33.84 34.35
N ASN A 300 -14.28 -33.83 34.47
CA ASN A 300 -13.41 -33.00 33.62
C ASN A 300 -13.47 -33.43 32.15
N PHE A 301 -13.54 -34.74 31.87
CA PHE A 301 -13.76 -35.24 30.50
C PHE A 301 -15.05 -34.66 29.90
N ARG A 302 -16.18 -34.74 30.60
CA ARG A 302 -17.46 -34.18 30.13
C ARG A 302 -17.37 -32.68 29.88
N ALA A 303 -16.74 -31.93 30.79
CA ALA A 303 -16.54 -30.49 30.63
C ALA A 303 -15.69 -30.14 29.40
N GLU A 304 -14.58 -30.86 29.18
CA GLU A 304 -13.72 -30.64 28.01
C GLU A 304 -14.41 -31.03 26.70
N ARG A 305 -15.26 -32.07 26.71
CA ARG A 305 -16.08 -32.46 25.55
C ARG A 305 -17.18 -31.45 25.26
N HIS A 306 -17.81 -30.89 26.28
CA HIS A 306 -18.75 -29.78 26.15
C HIS A 306 -18.06 -28.57 25.50
N ASN A 307 -16.93 -28.12 26.07
CA ASN A 307 -16.18 -26.97 25.55
C ASN A 307 -15.67 -27.19 24.12
N TYR A 308 -15.27 -28.42 23.77
CA TYR A 308 -14.93 -28.78 22.40
C TYR A 308 -16.10 -28.51 21.42
N VAL A 309 -17.28 -29.02 21.74
CA VAL A 309 -18.47 -28.90 20.88
C VAL A 309 -18.90 -27.44 20.77
N VAL A 310 -18.96 -26.72 21.89
CA VAL A 310 -19.32 -25.29 21.92
C VAL A 310 -18.36 -24.47 21.08
N ASN A 311 -17.04 -24.58 21.30
CA ASN A 311 -16.07 -23.79 20.55
C ASN A 311 -16.06 -24.13 19.06
N LYS A 312 -16.29 -25.40 18.70
CA LYS A 312 -16.44 -25.80 17.30
C LYS A 312 -17.67 -25.16 16.64
N HIS A 313 -18.80 -25.09 17.34
CA HIS A 313 -20.00 -24.40 16.84
C HIS A 313 -19.76 -22.89 16.72
N LYS A 314 -19.11 -22.25 17.70
CA LYS A 314 -18.75 -20.83 17.61
C LYS A 314 -17.88 -20.54 16.38
N ALA A 315 -16.84 -21.33 16.15
CA ALA A 315 -15.98 -21.19 14.98
C ALA A 315 -16.77 -21.36 13.67
N MET A 316 -17.60 -22.39 13.57
CA MET A 316 -18.42 -22.65 12.38
C MET A 316 -19.41 -21.50 12.10
N SER A 317 -20.09 -20.99 13.13
CA SER A 317 -21.03 -19.88 13.00
C SER A 317 -20.36 -18.61 12.49
N LEU A 318 -19.16 -18.30 12.99
CA LEU A 318 -18.38 -17.15 12.50
C LEU A 318 -17.94 -17.34 11.05
N THR A 319 -17.47 -18.52 10.68
CA THR A 319 -17.05 -18.83 9.30
C THR A 319 -18.22 -18.71 8.31
N VAL A 320 -19.40 -19.20 8.67
CA VAL A 320 -20.62 -19.05 7.86
C VAL A 320 -21.04 -17.58 7.76
N ALA A 321 -20.99 -16.84 8.87
CA ALA A 321 -21.30 -15.40 8.87
C ALA A 321 -20.34 -14.61 7.97
N ILE A 322 -19.03 -14.90 8.03
CA ILE A 322 -18.03 -14.30 7.14
C ILE A 322 -18.39 -14.62 5.69
N SER A 323 -18.62 -15.90 5.36
CA SER A 323 -18.92 -16.33 3.99
C SER A 323 -20.14 -15.61 3.39
N ILE A 324 -21.17 -15.37 4.20
CA ILE A 324 -22.39 -14.66 3.78
C ILE A 324 -22.19 -13.15 3.72
N LEU A 325 -21.41 -12.56 4.63
CA LEU A 325 -21.05 -11.14 4.59
C LEU A 325 -20.17 -10.81 3.38
N THR A 326 -19.29 -11.73 2.98
CA THR A 326 -18.40 -11.58 1.82
C THR A 326 -19.04 -11.98 0.49
N GLY A 327 -20.14 -12.74 0.51
CA GLY A 327 -20.82 -13.19 -0.70
C GLY A 327 -21.71 -12.10 -1.32
N GLU A 328 -21.53 -11.80 -2.60
CA GLU A 328 -22.32 -10.80 -3.35
C GLU A 328 -23.79 -11.23 -3.57
N GLU A 329 -24.09 -12.53 -3.44
CA GLU A 329 -25.35 -13.17 -3.81
C GLU A 329 -26.51 -12.93 -2.81
N TYR A 330 -26.21 -12.44 -1.60
CA TYR A 330 -27.20 -12.27 -0.52
C TYR A 330 -27.55 -10.80 -0.27
N GLY A 331 -28.85 -10.47 -0.22
CA GLY A 331 -29.32 -9.10 0.06
C GLY A 331 -28.94 -8.59 1.46
N ASN A 332 -28.86 -7.25 1.62
CA ASN A 332 -28.41 -6.60 2.87
C ASN A 332 -29.24 -6.99 4.12
N THR A 333 -30.55 -7.21 3.97
CA THR A 333 -31.41 -7.65 5.07
C THR A 333 -31.04 -9.07 5.54
N SER A 334 -30.74 -9.98 4.61
CA SER A 334 -30.33 -11.36 4.93
C SER A 334 -28.96 -11.41 5.60
N ARG A 335 -28.01 -10.56 5.18
CA ARG A 335 -26.68 -10.43 5.80
C ARG A 335 -26.77 -10.04 7.28
N GLY A 336 -27.60 -9.05 7.59
CA GLY A 336 -27.80 -8.58 8.97
C GLY A 336 -28.38 -9.64 9.90
N HIS A 337 -29.40 -10.38 9.44
CA HIS A 337 -30.01 -11.45 10.23
C HIS A 337 -29.06 -12.62 10.51
N VAL A 338 -28.31 -13.05 9.50
CA VAL A 338 -27.31 -14.13 9.64
C VAL A 338 -26.22 -13.74 10.62
N PHE A 339 -25.72 -12.50 10.57
CA PHE A 339 -24.72 -12.03 11.51
C PHE A 339 -25.26 -12.01 12.95
N ILE A 340 -26.49 -11.53 13.15
CA ILE A 340 -27.14 -11.54 14.47
C ILE A 340 -27.29 -12.97 14.99
N ASP A 341 -27.74 -13.91 14.16
CA ASP A 341 -27.91 -15.30 14.58
C ASP A 341 -26.58 -16.00 14.86
N ALA A 342 -25.51 -15.68 14.11
CA ALA A 342 -24.16 -16.13 14.43
C ALA A 342 -23.66 -15.56 15.77
N MET A 343 -23.89 -14.28 16.04
CA MET A 343 -23.53 -13.65 17.32
C MET A 343 -24.31 -14.26 18.49
N LYS A 344 -25.60 -14.58 18.32
CA LYS A 344 -26.37 -15.30 19.34
C LYS A 344 -25.70 -16.62 19.71
N ILE A 345 -25.16 -17.37 18.74
CA ILE A 345 -24.47 -18.65 19.03
C ILE A 345 -23.13 -18.43 19.74
N VAL A 346 -22.41 -17.34 19.43
CA VAL A 346 -21.15 -17.00 20.10
C VAL A 346 -21.35 -16.61 21.56
N PHE A 347 -22.41 -15.85 21.86
CA PHE A 347 -22.65 -15.30 23.19
C PHE A 347 -23.61 -16.13 24.06
N ALA A 348 -24.49 -16.94 23.47
CA ALA A 348 -25.43 -17.74 24.24
C ALA A 348 -24.76 -18.98 24.84
N HIS A 349 -25.26 -19.39 26.01
CA HIS A 349 -24.93 -20.69 26.59
C HIS A 349 -25.55 -21.80 25.73
N GLN A 350 -24.70 -22.66 25.16
CA GLN A 350 -25.14 -23.70 24.23
C GLN A 350 -25.23 -25.04 24.96
N PRO A 351 -26.42 -25.63 25.13
CA PRO A 351 -26.53 -26.98 25.69
C PRO A 351 -25.94 -28.00 24.72
N THR A 352 -25.33 -29.04 25.28
CA THR A 352 -24.71 -30.12 24.49
C THR A 352 -25.08 -31.47 25.08
N ALA A 353 -24.89 -32.56 24.35
CA ALA A 353 -25.02 -33.92 24.90
C ALA A 353 -24.09 -34.23 26.10
N PHE A 354 -23.14 -33.34 26.42
CA PHE A 354 -22.25 -33.45 27.57
C PHE A 354 -22.65 -32.55 28.76
N SER A 355 -23.70 -31.73 28.63
CA SER A 355 -24.30 -30.98 29.75
C SER A 355 -25.37 -31.81 30.46
N SER A 356 -25.61 -31.52 31.73
CA SER A 356 -26.57 -32.24 32.60
C SER A 356 -28.05 -31.95 32.29
N GLU A 357 -28.34 -31.09 31.31
CA GLU A 357 -29.69 -30.73 30.88
C GLU A 357 -29.98 -31.32 29.50
N ASP A 358 -31.11 -32.05 29.39
CA ASP A 358 -31.63 -32.58 28.14
C ASP A 358 -32.11 -31.44 27.24
N VAL A 359 -31.28 -30.98 26.31
CA VAL A 359 -31.70 -29.99 25.30
C VAL A 359 -31.05 -30.24 23.95
N VAL A 360 -31.88 -30.16 22.92
CA VAL A 360 -31.54 -30.24 21.49
C VAL A 360 -30.59 -29.10 21.12
N SER A 361 -29.44 -29.42 20.51
CA SER A 361 -28.47 -28.41 20.07
C SER A 361 -29.07 -27.46 19.02
N PRO A 362 -28.97 -26.12 19.19
CA PRO A 362 -29.37 -25.18 18.16
C PRO A 362 -28.29 -25.18 17.07
N SER A 363 -28.46 -26.01 16.05
CA SER A 363 -27.64 -25.91 14.84
C SER A 363 -28.22 -24.84 13.92
N ILE A 364 -27.36 -23.99 13.33
CA ILE A 364 -27.74 -23.04 12.27
C ILE A 364 -28.45 -23.76 11.12
N VAL A 365 -28.03 -25.00 10.83
CA VAL A 365 -28.62 -25.83 9.78
C VAL A 365 -30.13 -26.03 10.00
N ASN A 366 -30.57 -26.20 11.26
CA ASN A 366 -31.99 -26.35 11.58
C ASN A 366 -32.77 -25.03 11.51
N ALA A 367 -32.11 -23.89 11.73
CA ALA A 367 -32.73 -22.57 11.65
C ALA A 367 -32.86 -22.06 10.20
N ILE A 368 -31.99 -22.53 9.29
CA ILE A 368 -32.04 -22.22 7.86
C ILE A 368 -33.10 -23.10 7.18
N THR A 369 -33.17 -24.40 7.48
CA THR A 369 -34.14 -25.31 6.84
C THR A 369 -35.58 -25.11 7.30
N SER A 370 -35.82 -24.56 8.50
CA SER A 370 -37.19 -24.32 9.00
C SER A 370 -37.84 -23.05 8.43
N LYS A 371 -37.11 -22.24 7.66
CA LYS A 371 -37.61 -20.98 7.07
C LYS A 371 -37.90 -21.09 5.57
N GLU A 372 -37.70 -22.26 4.96
CA GLU A 372 -38.00 -22.53 3.54
C GLU A 372 -39.24 -23.43 3.33
N ILE A 373 -40.19 -23.46 4.28
CA ILE A 373 -41.54 -24.03 4.07
C ILE A 373 -42.59 -22.95 4.29
#